data_AF-K2BKY3-F1
#
_entry.id   AF-K2BKY3-F1
#
_cell.length_a   1.000
_cell.length_b   1.000
_cell.length_c   1.000
_cell.angle_alpha   90.00
_cell.angle_beta   90.00
_cell.angle_gamma   90.00
#
_symmetry.space_group_name_H-M   'P 1'
#
loop_
_entity.id
_entity.type
_entity.pdbx_description
1 polymer ?
#
loop_
_entity_poly.entity_id
_entity_poly.type
_entity_poly.pdbx_seq_one_letter_code
_entity_poly.pdbx_strand_id
1 'polypeptide(L)'
;MKIQSKFFGEIDIDENKIITLVDGMLGFEKLKKYILIPHGQDNMFKWLQSTEDPAVCFLVVEPVSFMFDYSLEISDDVVDRIKVRTPEDVIIYSIVVIPDDPAKISANLCGPIVINAMNRMGAQVISSNPEHQVKHYIIEELKKNTARLVTNFASMVNSGKSIAEKTGNSGPESAAVSSAATVAEKK
;
A
#
# COMPACT_ATOMS: atom_id res chain seq x y z
N MET A 1 22.83 1.31 3.95
CA MET A 1 23.38 0.15 4.67
C MET A 1 22.99 -1.12 3.94
N LYS A 2 23.82 -2.16 3.98
CA LYS A 2 23.51 -3.43 3.32
C LYS A 2 22.78 -4.38 4.26
N ILE A 3 21.74 -5.03 3.77
CA ILE A 3 21.02 -6.10 4.47
C ILE A 3 20.83 -7.31 3.56
N GLN A 4 20.72 -8.50 4.17
CA GLN A 4 20.22 -9.69 3.48
C GLN A 4 18.68 -9.67 3.51
N SER A 5 18.05 -10.07 2.42
CA SER A 5 16.59 -10.09 2.28
C SER A 5 16.11 -11.46 1.80
N LYS A 6 14.84 -11.78 2.08
CA LYS A 6 14.26 -13.08 1.73
C LYS A 6 14.23 -13.35 0.23
N PHE A 7 13.88 -12.34 -0.56
CA PHE A 7 13.57 -12.49 -1.99
C PHE A 7 14.49 -11.70 -2.92
N PHE A 8 15.33 -10.81 -2.40
CA PHE A 8 16.14 -9.89 -3.22
C PHE A 8 17.64 -10.04 -2.99
N GLY A 9 18.07 -11.04 -2.23
CA GLY A 9 19.48 -11.23 -1.85
C GLY A 9 19.98 -10.06 -1.00
N GLU A 10 21.23 -9.65 -1.22
CA GLU A 10 21.81 -8.48 -0.58
C GLU A 10 21.35 -7.20 -1.28
N ILE A 11 20.77 -6.28 -0.50
CA ILE A 11 20.29 -4.99 -1.00
C ILE A 11 20.89 -3.84 -0.16
N ASP A 12 21.10 -2.69 -0.78
CA ASP A 12 21.43 -1.44 -0.08
C ASP A 12 20.15 -0.67 0.22
N ILE A 13 19.98 -0.29 1.48
CA ILE A 13 18.81 0.45 1.97
C ILE A 13 19.24 1.77 2.61
N ASP A 14 18.37 2.77 2.50
CA ASP A 14 18.50 4.01 3.26
C ASP A 14 18.08 3.77 4.71
N GLU A 15 18.99 4.00 5.66
CA GLU A 15 18.72 3.86 7.10
C GLU A 15 17.60 4.79 7.56
N ASN A 16 17.43 5.93 6.89
CA ASN A 16 16.34 6.86 7.14
C ASN A 16 15.00 6.34 6.63
N LYS A 17 14.90 5.14 6.09
CA LYS A 17 13.62 4.51 5.73
C LYS A 17 13.27 3.35 6.64
N ILE A 18 14.13 3.02 7.61
CA ILE A 18 13.86 1.95 8.57
C ILE A 18 12.66 2.34 9.44
N ILE A 19 11.72 1.42 9.51
CA ILE A 19 10.56 1.44 10.39
C ILE A 19 10.90 0.70 11.66
N THR A 20 10.62 1.32 12.81
CA THR A 20 10.78 0.69 14.11
C THR A 20 9.40 0.34 14.68
N LEU A 21 9.08 -0.95 14.70
CA LEU A 21 7.89 -1.46 15.37
C LEU A 21 8.17 -1.58 16.86
N VAL A 22 7.52 -0.77 17.70
CA VAL A 22 7.85 -0.63 19.13
C VAL A 22 7.74 -1.97 19.89
N ASP A 23 6.74 -2.77 19.55
CA ASP A 23 6.52 -4.09 20.12
C ASP A 23 7.01 -5.23 19.22
N GLY A 24 7.52 -4.91 18.03
CA GLY A 24 7.75 -5.89 16.98
C GLY A 24 6.44 -6.33 16.35
N MET A 25 6.44 -7.51 15.72
CA MET A 25 5.24 -8.17 15.22
C MET A 25 4.84 -9.30 16.18
N LEU A 26 3.55 -9.64 16.25
CA LEU A 26 3.09 -10.83 16.98
C LEU A 26 3.82 -12.09 16.48
N GLY A 27 4.43 -12.83 17.40
CA GLY A 27 5.29 -13.99 17.10
C GLY A 27 6.74 -13.65 16.70
N PHE A 28 7.07 -12.36 16.57
CA PHE A 28 8.41 -11.85 16.22
C PHE A 28 8.76 -10.62 17.06
N GLU A 29 8.45 -10.66 18.36
CA GLU A 29 8.52 -9.50 19.26
C GLU A 29 9.95 -8.97 19.44
N LYS A 30 10.96 -9.80 19.15
CA LYS A 30 12.39 -9.40 19.19
C LYS A 30 12.83 -8.64 17.95
N LEU A 31 12.13 -8.80 16.83
CA LEU A 31 12.44 -8.14 15.56
C LEU A 31 11.65 -6.84 15.49
N LYS A 32 12.36 -5.72 15.59
CA LYS A 32 11.80 -4.37 15.70
C LYS A 32 12.03 -3.55 14.45
N LYS A 33 13.04 -3.85 13.64
CA LYS A 33 13.44 -3.03 12.50
C LYS A 33 13.04 -3.67 11.18
N TYR A 34 12.33 -2.89 10.38
CA TYR A 34 11.81 -3.30 9.09
C TYR A 34 12.01 -2.23 8.02
N ILE A 35 11.95 -2.64 6.76
CA ILE A 35 11.94 -1.74 5.61
C ILE A 35 10.80 -2.15 4.66
N LEU A 36 10.16 -1.16 4.03
CA LEU A 36 9.17 -1.40 2.98
C LEU A 36 9.87 -1.42 1.61
N ILE A 37 9.73 -2.53 0.90
CA ILE A 37 10.25 -2.72 -0.46
C ILE A 37 9.04 -2.88 -1.39
N PRO A 38 8.83 -1.99 -2.37
CA PRO A 38 7.71 -2.13 -3.29
C PRO A 38 7.73 -3.46 -4.06
N HIS A 39 6.55 -4.04 -4.29
CA HIS A 39 6.37 -5.20 -5.14
C HIS A 39 5.66 -4.78 -6.43
N GLY A 40 6.25 -5.13 -7.58
CA GLY A 40 5.67 -4.79 -8.89
C GLY A 40 5.79 -3.31 -9.25
N GLN A 41 5.13 -2.92 -10.34
CA GLN A 41 5.13 -1.53 -10.86
C GLN A 41 3.98 -0.70 -10.28
N ASP A 42 2.89 -1.33 -9.84
CA ASP A 42 1.70 -0.66 -9.30
C ASP A 42 1.87 -0.23 -7.83
N ASN A 43 2.90 -0.73 -7.14
CA ASN A 43 3.21 -0.50 -5.73
C ASN A 43 2.03 -0.78 -4.78
N MET A 44 1.03 -1.56 -5.22
CA MET A 44 -0.13 -1.92 -4.40
C MET A 44 0.32 -2.79 -3.23
N PHE A 45 1.19 -3.75 -3.52
CA PHE A 45 1.80 -4.61 -2.53
C PHE A 45 3.21 -4.14 -2.20
N LYS A 46 3.62 -4.34 -0.95
CA LYS A 46 4.97 -4.05 -0.47
C LYS A 46 5.44 -5.23 0.38
N TRP A 47 6.74 -5.49 0.36
CA TRP A 47 7.39 -6.39 1.30
C TRP A 47 7.83 -5.61 2.52
N LEU A 48 7.32 -5.97 3.69
CA LEU A 48 7.84 -5.54 4.97
C LEU A 48 8.94 -6.51 5.41
N GLN A 49 10.17 -6.20 5.02
CA GLN A 49 11.36 -7.03 5.25
C GLN A 49 11.99 -6.66 6.59
N SER A 50 12.25 -7.63 7.46
CA SER A 50 13.06 -7.37 8.66
C SER A 50 14.51 -7.07 8.26
N THR A 51 15.11 -6.07 8.89
CA THR A 51 16.55 -5.78 8.72
C THR A 51 17.42 -6.60 9.67
N GLU A 52 16.80 -7.38 10.57
CA GLU A 52 17.46 -8.11 11.65
C GLU A 52 17.47 -9.63 11.38
N ASP A 53 16.43 -10.15 10.69
CA ASP A 53 16.38 -11.54 10.21
C ASP A 53 15.95 -11.60 8.74
N PRO A 54 16.82 -12.06 7.82
CA PRO A 54 16.49 -12.13 6.40
C PRO A 54 15.33 -13.09 6.08
N ALA A 55 15.05 -14.08 6.93
CA ALA A 55 13.97 -15.04 6.71
C ALA A 55 12.58 -14.45 7.01
N VAL A 56 12.52 -13.36 7.79
CA VAL A 56 11.28 -12.70 8.21
C VAL A 56 10.92 -11.57 7.26
N CYS A 57 9.85 -11.77 6.51
CA CYS A 57 9.36 -10.84 5.52
C CYS A 57 7.87 -11.08 5.30
N PHE A 58 7.09 -10.00 5.29
CA PHE A 58 5.63 -10.05 5.13
C PHE A 58 5.21 -9.32 3.87
N LEU A 59 4.30 -9.90 3.09
CA LEU A 59 3.61 -9.15 2.06
C LEU A 59 2.54 -8.29 2.72
N VAL A 60 2.49 -7.01 2.39
CA VAL A 60 1.53 -6.06 2.96
C VAL A 60 0.86 -5.23 1.89
N VAL A 61 -0.32 -4.72 2.20
CA VAL A 61 -1.15 -3.89 1.34
C VAL A 61 -1.89 -2.85 2.18
N GLU A 62 -2.14 -1.66 1.64
CA GLU A 62 -2.97 -0.67 2.33
C GLU A 62 -4.45 -1.13 2.24
N PRO A 63 -5.15 -1.39 3.37
CA PRO A 63 -6.48 -1.99 3.32
C PRO A 63 -7.52 -1.15 2.55
N VAL A 64 -7.38 0.17 2.58
CA VAL A 64 -8.21 1.10 1.80
C VAL A 64 -8.13 0.90 0.28
N SER A 65 -7.11 0.19 -0.23
CA SER A 65 -7.00 -0.12 -1.65
C SER A 65 -8.03 -1.13 -2.16
N PHE A 66 -8.61 -1.94 -1.27
CA PHE A 66 -9.64 -2.92 -1.63
C PHE A 66 -10.91 -2.84 -0.78
N MET A 67 -10.83 -2.30 0.44
CA MET A 67 -11.97 -2.02 1.31
C MET A 67 -12.04 -0.52 1.57
N PHE A 68 -12.75 0.23 0.71
CA PHE A 68 -12.70 1.70 0.70
C PHE A 68 -13.17 2.38 1.99
N ASP A 69 -14.04 1.71 2.74
CA ASP A 69 -14.58 2.22 4.01
C ASP A 69 -13.82 1.67 5.23
N TYR A 70 -12.64 1.06 5.01
CA TYR A 70 -11.80 0.59 6.10
C TYR A 70 -11.41 1.75 7.02
N SER A 71 -11.75 1.61 8.30
CA SER A 71 -11.46 2.58 9.35
C SER A 71 -10.97 1.85 10.59
N LEU A 72 -9.84 2.30 11.14
CA LEU A 72 -9.22 1.70 12.31
C LEU A 72 -9.29 2.65 13.50
N GLU A 73 -9.90 2.21 14.59
CA GLU A 73 -9.76 2.86 15.89
C GLU A 73 -8.44 2.45 16.52
N ILE A 74 -7.65 3.44 16.95
CA ILE A 74 -6.35 3.25 17.58
C ILE A 74 -6.44 3.86 18.99
N SER A 75 -6.09 3.09 20.02
CA SER A 75 -6.10 3.57 21.40
C SER A 75 -5.05 4.64 21.65
N ASP A 76 -5.33 5.57 22.57
CA ASP A 76 -4.42 6.64 22.98
C ASP A 76 -3.02 6.13 23.39
N ASP A 77 -2.94 4.98 24.08
CA ASP A 77 -1.65 4.35 24.44
C ASP A 77 -0.77 4.08 23.21
N VAL A 78 -1.37 3.53 22.15
CA VAL A 78 -0.63 3.27 20.90
C VAL A 78 -0.23 4.59 20.26
N VAL A 79 -1.16 5.55 20.15
CA VAL A 79 -0.92 6.89 19.59
C VAL A 79 0.27 7.55 20.25
N ASP A 80 0.33 7.52 21.59
CA ASP A 80 1.43 8.08 22.38
C ASP A 80 2.75 7.34 22.14
N ARG A 81 2.73 6.00 22.13
CA ARG A 81 3.94 5.18 21.94
C ARG A 81 4.57 5.35 20.55
N ILE A 82 3.76 5.49 19.50
CA ILE A 82 4.25 5.77 18.13
C ILE A 82 4.28 7.27 17.79
N LYS A 83 3.94 8.13 18.76
CA LYS A 83 4.00 9.60 18.72
C LYS A 83 3.26 10.22 17.54
N VAL A 84 2.08 9.68 17.23
CA VAL A 84 1.20 10.23 16.18
C VAL A 84 0.64 11.56 16.66
N ARG A 85 0.61 12.56 15.76
CA ARG A 85 0.07 13.90 16.06
C ARG A 85 -1.26 14.13 15.37
N THR A 86 -1.37 13.72 14.12
CA THR A 86 -2.62 13.81 13.36
C THR A 86 -2.88 12.50 12.60
N PRO A 87 -4.14 12.18 12.26
CA PRO A 87 -4.47 10.99 11.48
C PRO A 87 -3.77 10.91 10.12
N GLU A 88 -3.46 12.04 9.49
CA GLU A 88 -2.80 12.12 8.19
C GLU A 88 -1.33 11.65 8.22
N ASP A 89 -0.71 11.66 9.40
CA ASP A 89 0.64 11.12 9.60
C ASP A 89 0.65 9.58 9.61
N VAL A 90 -0.53 8.93 9.63
CA VAL A 90 -0.65 7.49 9.82
C VAL A 90 -0.75 6.77 8.48
N ILE A 91 0.09 5.76 8.31
CA ILE A 91 -0.01 4.76 7.24
C ILE A 91 -0.43 3.43 7.86
N ILE A 92 -1.40 2.77 7.24
CA ILE A 92 -1.91 1.47 7.69
C ILE A 92 -1.62 0.41 6.65
N TYR A 93 -1.11 -0.72 7.09
CA TYR A 93 -0.88 -1.90 6.26
C TYR A 93 -1.54 -3.13 6.85
N SER A 94 -2.19 -3.94 6.01
CA SER A 94 -2.68 -5.26 6.38
C SER A 94 -1.75 -6.33 5.80
N ILE A 95 -1.53 -7.40 6.58
CA ILE A 95 -0.66 -8.51 6.17
C ILE A 95 -1.42 -9.41 5.20
N VAL A 96 -0.80 -9.74 4.08
CA VAL A 96 -1.38 -10.55 3.01
C VAL A 96 -0.91 -11.99 3.13
N VAL A 97 -1.84 -12.92 2.93
CA VAL A 97 -1.61 -14.35 2.80
C VAL A 97 -1.94 -14.75 1.37
N ILE A 98 -0.95 -15.32 0.68
CA ILE A 98 -1.11 -15.90 -0.66
C ILE A 98 -1.22 -17.43 -0.49
N PRO A 99 -2.39 -18.02 -0.70
CA PRO A 99 -2.55 -19.47 -0.76
C PRO A 99 -2.23 -20.01 -2.16
N ASP A 100 -2.24 -21.34 -2.32
CA ASP A 100 -1.99 -22.02 -3.60
C ASP A 100 -2.96 -21.60 -4.72
N ASP A 101 -4.21 -21.31 -4.35
CA ASP A 101 -5.22 -20.75 -5.24
C ASP A 101 -5.22 -19.22 -5.13
N PRO A 102 -4.66 -18.48 -6.10
CA PRO A 102 -4.54 -17.02 -5.99
C PRO A 102 -5.89 -16.31 -5.87
N ALA A 103 -7.00 -16.94 -6.27
CA ALA A 103 -8.34 -16.39 -6.10
C ALA A 103 -8.72 -16.21 -4.61
N LYS A 104 -8.04 -16.93 -3.71
CA LYS A 104 -8.27 -16.92 -2.25
C LYS A 104 -7.25 -16.06 -1.49
N ILE A 105 -6.54 -15.17 -2.17
CA ILE A 105 -5.68 -14.19 -1.52
C ILE A 105 -6.48 -13.40 -0.47
N SER A 106 -5.92 -13.28 0.73
CA SER A 106 -6.59 -12.66 1.87
C SER A 106 -5.67 -11.71 2.61
N ALA A 107 -6.25 -10.69 3.25
CA ALA A 107 -5.57 -9.79 4.15
C ALA A 107 -6.07 -9.97 5.60
N ASN A 108 -5.18 -9.83 6.57
CA ASN A 108 -5.53 -9.72 7.97
C ASN A 108 -5.88 -8.27 8.31
N LEU A 109 -7.18 -7.98 8.35
CA LEU A 109 -7.72 -6.67 8.74
C LEU A 109 -7.85 -6.51 10.26
N CYS A 110 -7.81 -7.62 11.00
CA CYS A 110 -7.93 -7.62 12.46
C CYS A 110 -6.62 -7.18 13.15
N GLY A 111 -5.47 -7.46 12.53
CA GLY A 111 -4.15 -7.15 13.09
C GLY A 111 -3.27 -6.28 12.19
N PRO A 112 -3.72 -5.09 11.74
CA PRO A 112 -2.95 -4.21 10.87
C PRO A 112 -1.70 -3.65 11.55
N ILE A 113 -0.77 -3.20 10.72
CA ILE A 113 0.45 -2.49 11.10
C ILE A 113 0.18 -1.00 10.88
N VAL A 114 0.30 -0.23 11.95
CA VAL A 114 0.16 1.22 11.97
C VAL A 114 1.55 1.82 12.03
N ILE A 115 1.86 2.76 11.12
CA ILE A 115 3.15 3.43 11.04
C ILE A 115 2.92 4.92 11.00
N ASN A 116 3.60 5.65 11.88
CA ASN A 116 3.70 7.10 11.80
C ASN A 116 4.74 7.45 10.73
N ALA A 117 4.30 8.05 9.62
CA ALA A 117 5.14 8.43 8.49
C ALA A 117 6.22 9.46 8.86
N MET A 118 5.95 10.31 9.88
CA MET A 118 6.83 11.41 10.26
C MET A 118 8.07 10.94 11.01
N ASN A 119 7.96 9.88 11.81
CA ASN A 119 9.06 9.36 12.63
C ASN A 119 9.41 7.89 12.37
N ARG A 120 8.61 7.19 11.53
CA ARG A 120 8.73 5.76 11.19
C ARG A 120 8.65 4.81 12.39
N MET A 121 8.02 5.24 13.49
CA MET A 121 7.62 4.37 14.57
C MET A 121 6.29 3.72 14.21
N GLY A 122 6.14 2.44 14.51
CA GLY A 122 4.91 1.72 14.26
C GLY A 122 4.59 0.68 15.32
N ALA A 123 3.41 0.09 15.21
CA ALA A 123 2.92 -0.97 16.07
C ALA A 123 1.95 -1.85 15.29
N GLN A 124 1.86 -3.13 15.66
CA GLN A 124 0.74 -3.96 15.25
C GLN A 124 -0.44 -3.69 16.19
N VAL A 125 -1.58 -3.30 15.63
CA VAL A 125 -2.79 -2.92 16.39
C VAL A 125 -3.85 -4.00 16.19
N ILE A 126 -4.60 -4.32 17.24
CA ILE A 126 -5.74 -5.23 17.16
C ILE A 126 -6.99 -4.39 16.96
N SER A 127 -7.71 -4.63 15.86
CA SER A 127 -8.98 -3.97 15.59
C SER A 127 -10.10 -4.57 16.43
N SER A 128 -10.92 -3.70 17.02
CA SER A 128 -12.16 -4.03 17.71
C SER A 128 -13.36 -4.16 16.76
N ASN A 129 -13.23 -3.76 15.49
CA ASN A 129 -14.33 -3.79 14.53
C ASN A 129 -14.64 -5.25 14.12
N PRO A 130 -15.87 -5.76 14.35
CA PRO A 130 -16.23 -7.14 13.98
C PRO A 130 -16.17 -7.42 12.47
N GLU A 131 -16.21 -6.39 11.62
CA GLU A 131 -16.05 -6.54 10.18
C GLU A 131 -14.58 -6.80 9.78
N HIS A 132 -13.63 -6.48 10.65
CA HIS A 132 -12.21 -6.65 10.39
C HIS A 132 -11.78 -8.09 10.67
N GLN A 133 -11.87 -8.94 9.65
CA GLN A 133 -11.54 -10.35 9.78
C GLN A 133 -10.04 -10.61 9.67
N VAL A 134 -9.57 -11.66 10.36
CA VAL A 134 -8.20 -12.19 10.21
C VAL A 134 -7.96 -12.70 8.78
N LYS A 135 -9.01 -13.18 8.11
CA LYS A 135 -8.96 -13.69 6.75
C LYS A 135 -10.01 -13.00 5.87
N HIS A 136 -9.72 -11.80 5.42
CA HIS A 136 -10.58 -11.04 4.51
C HIS A 136 -10.15 -11.23 3.05
N TYR A 137 -11.00 -11.81 2.20
CA TYR A 137 -10.64 -12.09 0.80
C TYR A 137 -10.64 -10.82 -0.06
N ILE A 138 -9.47 -10.47 -0.61
CA ILE A 138 -9.27 -9.21 -1.34
C ILE A 138 -10.10 -9.20 -2.63
N ILE A 139 -10.07 -10.30 -3.40
CA ILE A 139 -10.78 -10.39 -4.68
C ILE A 139 -12.29 -10.33 -4.50
N GLU A 140 -12.82 -10.95 -3.44
CA GLU A 140 -14.25 -10.88 -3.14
C GLU A 140 -14.68 -9.45 -2.77
N GLU A 141 -13.86 -8.75 -1.99
CA GLU A 141 -14.14 -7.36 -1.61
C GLU A 141 -14.10 -6.41 -2.81
N LEU A 142 -13.14 -6.58 -3.72
CA LEU A 142 -13.08 -5.81 -4.97
C LEU A 142 -14.30 -6.08 -5.87
N LYS A 143 -14.78 -7.33 -5.94
CA LYS A 143 -16.00 -7.67 -6.69
C LYS A 143 -17.23 -6.98 -6.11
N LYS A 144 -17.39 -6.97 -4.78
CA LYS A 144 -18.48 -6.22 -4.11
C LYS A 144 -18.42 -4.73 -4.44
N ASN A 145 -17.22 -4.17 -4.49
CA ASN A 145 -16.99 -2.75 -4.73
C ASN A 145 -16.90 -2.36 -6.22
N THR A 146 -17.16 -3.26 -7.16
CA THR A 146 -17.03 -2.99 -8.61
C THR A 146 -17.90 -1.82 -9.08
N ALA A 147 -19.15 -1.73 -8.61
CA ALA A 147 -20.02 -0.62 -8.98
C ALA A 147 -19.46 0.74 -8.51
N ARG A 148 -18.94 0.79 -7.27
CA ARG A 148 -18.31 1.99 -6.71
C ARG A 148 -17.04 2.38 -7.46
N LEU A 149 -16.22 1.41 -7.87
CA LEU A 149 -15.05 1.63 -8.73
C LEU A 149 -15.43 2.29 -10.07
N VAL A 150 -16.47 1.78 -10.73
CA VAL A 150 -16.98 2.35 -11.98
C VAL A 150 -17.47 3.79 -11.78
N THR A 151 -18.22 4.04 -10.71
CA THR A 151 -18.71 5.39 -10.37
C THR A 151 -17.55 6.36 -10.09
N ASN A 152 -16.56 5.95 -9.31
CA ASN A 152 -15.38 6.76 -8.98
C ASN A 152 -14.54 7.08 -10.23
N PHE A 153 -14.37 6.11 -11.13
CA PHE A 153 -13.65 6.34 -12.38
C PHE A 153 -14.40 7.32 -13.28
N ALA A 154 -15.73 7.15 -13.42
CA ALA A 154 -16.56 8.06 -14.20
C ALA A 154 -16.52 9.50 -13.67
N SER A 155 -16.59 9.69 -12.36
CA SER A 155 -16.50 11.02 -11.75
C SER A 155 -15.12 11.65 -11.99
N MET A 156 -14.03 10.89 -11.84
CA MET A 156 -12.67 11.35 -12.11
C MET A 156 -12.48 11.81 -13.57
N VAL A 157 -12.97 11.05 -14.54
CA VAL A 157 -12.91 11.42 -15.97
C VAL A 157 -13.70 12.71 -16.23
N ASN A 158 -14.86 12.87 -15.60
CA ASN A 158 -15.69 14.08 -15.75
C ASN A 158 -15.05 15.30 -15.09
N SER A 159 -14.45 15.15 -13.91
CA SER A 159 -13.68 16.21 -13.25
C SER A 159 -12.45 16.61 -14.06
N GLY A 160 -11.74 15.64 -14.67
CA GLY A 160 -10.61 15.89 -15.56
C GLY A 160 -10.99 16.66 -16.83
N LYS A 161 -12.14 16.34 -17.44
CA LYS A 161 -12.70 17.10 -18.58
C LYS A 161 -13.05 18.55 -18.21
N SER A 162 -13.62 18.77 -17.03
CA SER A 162 -13.97 20.12 -16.56
C SER A 162 -12.74 21.01 -16.31
N ILE A 163 -11.60 20.43 -15.91
CA ILE A 163 -10.33 21.16 -15.76
C ILE A 163 -9.78 21.56 -17.14
N ALA A 164 -9.80 20.64 -18.11
CA ALA A 164 -9.34 20.91 -19.48
C ALA A 164 -10.18 21.98 -20.21
N GLU A 165 -11.49 22.06 -19.95
CA GLU A 165 -12.37 23.08 -20.51
C GLU A 165 -12.23 24.45 -19.84
N LYS A 166 -11.82 24.52 -18.57
CA LYS A 166 -11.57 25.79 -17.85
C LYS A 166 -10.21 26.41 -18.16
N THR A 167 -9.22 25.62 -18.59
CA THR A 167 -7.97 26.12 -19.16
C THR A 167 -8.16 26.41 -20.65
N GLY A 168 -9.00 27.40 -20.96
CA GLY A 168 -9.24 27.86 -22.33
C GLY A 168 -7.96 28.37 -22.99
N ASN A 169 -7.49 27.62 -23.98
CA ASN A 169 -6.75 28.04 -25.17
C ASN A 169 -6.46 29.56 -25.31
N SER A 170 -5.19 29.95 -25.21
CA SER A 170 -4.60 31.07 -25.94
C SER A 170 -3.51 30.51 -26.86
N GLY A 171 -3.83 30.33 -28.14
CA GLY A 171 -3.00 29.64 -29.16
C GLY A 171 -1.76 30.43 -29.62
N PRO A 172 -1.22 30.21 -30.85
CA PRO A 172 -1.53 29.20 -31.87
C PRO A 172 -0.33 28.29 -32.19
N GLU A 173 -0.56 27.03 -32.57
CA GLU A 173 0.19 26.38 -33.66
C GLU A 173 -0.42 25.00 -33.93
N SER A 174 -1.25 24.95 -34.97
CA SER A 174 -1.42 23.74 -35.76
C SER A 174 -0.27 23.66 -36.76
N ALA A 175 0.74 22.82 -36.50
CA ALA A 175 1.55 22.15 -37.52
C ALA A 175 2.57 21.22 -36.84
N ALA A 176 2.70 19.99 -37.37
CA ALA A 176 3.47 18.84 -36.85
C ALA A 176 2.70 18.10 -35.74
N VAL A 177 1.98 17.02 -36.02
CA VAL A 177 2.56 15.75 -36.49
C VAL A 177 1.65 15.12 -37.55
N SER A 178 2.04 15.28 -38.81
CA SER A 178 1.60 14.48 -39.95
C SER A 178 2.85 14.11 -40.73
N SER A 179 3.51 13.01 -40.35
CA SER A 179 4.40 12.19 -41.22
C SER A 179 5.17 11.17 -40.38
N ALA A 180 5.44 10.01 -40.99
CA ALA A 180 6.15 8.82 -40.51
C ALA A 180 5.26 7.81 -39.74
N ALA A 181 4.35 7.13 -40.43
CA ALA A 181 4.57 5.97 -41.31
C ALA A 181 4.67 4.63 -40.56
N THR A 182 3.53 3.96 -40.54
CA THR A 182 3.32 2.57 -40.99
C THR A 182 4.53 1.93 -41.69
N VAL A 183 5.43 1.27 -40.95
CA VAL A 183 6.24 0.14 -41.44
C VAL A 183 6.61 -0.74 -40.24
N ALA A 184 5.89 -1.84 -40.05
CA ALA A 184 6.42 -3.09 -39.47
C ALA A 184 5.34 -4.20 -39.52
N GLU A 185 4.82 -4.49 -40.72
CA GLU A 185 4.36 -5.83 -41.06
C GLU A 185 5.19 -6.30 -42.25
N LYS A 186 5.66 -7.56 -42.18
CA LYS A 186 6.61 -8.28 -43.05
C LYS A 186 8.09 -8.16 -42.66
N LYS A 187 8.49 -9.01 -41.71
CA LYS A 187 9.34 -10.16 -42.03
C LYS A 187 9.13 -11.29 -41.03
#